data_AF-A0A1H2SW87-F1
#
_entry.id   AF-A0A1H2SW87-F1
#
_cell.length_a   1.000
_cell.length_b   1.000
_cell.length_c   1.000
_cell.angle_alpha   90.00
_cell.angle_beta   90.00
_cell.angle_gamma   90.00
#
_symmetry.space_group_name_H-M   'P 1'
#
loop_
_entity.id
_entity.type
_entity.pdbx_description
1 polymer ?
#
loop_
_entity_poly.entity_id
_entity_poly.type
_entity_poly.pdbx_seq_one_letter_code
_entity_poly.pdbx_strand_id
1 'polypeptide(L)'
;MNAGPRLAYAQARLQARLSQLPTAADWQRLSGARTLAAYLEEARVTGLIDWVRSFSGLSQAHELDRGCRTLALETAETVADWSPAGWRAAIEWVAWLPWLPQLEHLARGETLPDWSTLDVRLRGLIGEDGALDRQAWEASGLAALSPGPDASGAALDLGERWQTAWRERWPTCRGRCRRDLDGFSRLIQGHLERFRGVPSASAWELREALRDRLRAYLHQHPVQPVALFAYLAIVFLDLERLRGALLSRAVFDTERLGF
;
A
#
# COMPACT_ATOMS: atom_id res chain seq x y z
N MET A 1 -4.65 17.79 23.50
CA MET A 1 -5.67 16.72 23.37
C MET A 1 -5.04 15.40 23.76
N ASN A 2 -5.61 14.67 24.72
CA ASN A 2 -5.09 13.37 25.16
C ASN A 2 -5.22 12.34 24.03
N ALA A 3 -4.09 11.94 23.43
CA ALA A 3 -4.07 10.97 22.34
C ALA A 3 -4.42 9.54 22.80
N GLY A 4 -4.32 9.24 24.09
CA GLY A 4 -4.51 7.90 24.68
C GLY A 4 -5.86 7.24 24.37
N PRO A 5 -7.02 7.87 24.66
CA PRO A 5 -8.33 7.28 24.39
C PRO A 5 -8.59 6.99 22.90
N ARG A 6 -8.16 7.89 22.01
CA ARG A 6 -8.28 7.67 20.56
C ARG A 6 -7.38 6.53 20.08
N LEU A 7 -6.16 6.40 20.61
CA LEU A 7 -5.29 5.26 20.28
C LEU A 7 -5.86 3.94 20.79
N ALA A 8 -6.51 3.93 21.96
CA ALA A 8 -7.18 2.72 22.47
C ALA A 8 -8.39 2.34 21.61
N TYR A 9 -9.19 3.32 21.19
CA TYR A 9 -10.27 3.12 20.24
C TYR A 9 -9.74 2.58 18.90
N ALA A 10 -8.71 3.21 18.34
CA ALA A 10 -8.08 2.75 17.11
C ALA A 10 -7.56 1.32 17.26
N GLN A 11 -6.84 0.99 18.34
CA GLN A 11 -6.37 -0.36 18.61
C GLN A 11 -7.50 -1.39 18.58
N ALA A 12 -8.63 -1.11 19.24
CA ALA A 12 -9.78 -2.03 19.26
C ALA A 12 -10.35 -2.26 17.85
N ARG A 13 -10.47 -1.19 17.04
CA ARG A 13 -10.93 -1.28 15.64
C ARG A 13 -9.95 -2.04 14.75
N LEU A 14 -8.64 -1.79 14.92
CA LEU A 14 -7.59 -2.50 14.21
C LEU A 14 -7.62 -4.00 14.50
N GLN A 15 -7.76 -4.39 15.78
CA GLN A 15 -7.84 -5.79 16.18
C GLN A 15 -9.06 -6.50 15.59
N ALA A 16 -10.23 -5.85 15.63
CA ALA A 16 -11.45 -6.40 15.03
C ALA A 16 -11.34 -6.58 13.51
N ARG A 17 -10.64 -5.66 12.81
CA ARG A 17 -10.38 -5.80 11.37
C ARG A 17 -9.31 -6.84 11.08
N LEU A 18 -8.26 -6.92 11.91
CA LEU A 18 -7.19 -7.89 11.76
C LEU A 18 -7.72 -9.33 11.78
N SER A 19 -8.72 -9.62 12.63
CA SER A 19 -9.36 -10.94 12.68
C SER A 19 -10.22 -11.28 11.46
N GLN A 20 -10.55 -10.30 10.62
CA GLN A 20 -11.32 -10.48 9.38
C GLN A 20 -10.42 -10.62 8.15
N LEU A 21 -9.11 -10.33 8.28
CA LEU A 21 -8.17 -10.45 7.17
C LEU A 21 -7.99 -11.91 6.73
N PRO A 22 -7.68 -12.15 5.45
CA PRO A 22 -7.44 -13.48 4.95
C PRO A 22 -6.30 -14.21 5.70
N THR A 23 -6.55 -15.48 5.94
CA THR A 23 -5.65 -16.44 6.57
C THR A 23 -4.79 -17.17 5.53
N ALA A 24 -3.75 -17.86 5.98
CA ALA A 24 -2.94 -18.70 5.09
C ALA A 24 -3.78 -19.79 4.41
N ALA A 25 -4.80 -20.32 5.11
CA ALA A 25 -5.72 -21.31 4.55
C ALA A 25 -6.58 -20.73 3.42
N ASP A 26 -7.08 -19.49 3.57
CA ASP A 26 -7.83 -18.80 2.52
C ASP A 26 -6.99 -18.65 1.26
N TRP A 27 -5.74 -18.21 1.42
CA TRP A 27 -4.83 -18.05 0.29
C TRP A 27 -4.45 -19.38 -0.37
N GLN A 28 -4.26 -20.44 0.43
CA GLN A 28 -3.96 -21.77 -0.10
C GLN A 28 -5.13 -22.33 -0.91
N ARG A 29 -6.37 -22.13 -0.44
CA ARG A 29 -7.57 -22.50 -1.18
C ARG A 29 -7.62 -21.85 -2.56
N LEU A 30 -7.25 -20.57 -2.64
CA LEU A 30 -7.26 -19.81 -3.89
C LEU A 30 -6.16 -20.19 -4.89
N SER A 31 -5.08 -20.83 -4.41
CA SER A 31 -3.93 -21.18 -5.25
C SER A 31 -4.29 -22.09 -6.45
N GLY A 32 -5.33 -22.92 -6.30
CA GLY A 32 -5.79 -23.84 -7.35
C GLY A 32 -6.60 -23.19 -8.47
N ALA A 33 -7.15 -21.99 -8.27
CA ALA A 33 -7.99 -21.33 -9.26
C ALA A 33 -7.15 -20.77 -10.42
N ARG A 34 -7.40 -21.25 -11.65
CA ARG A 34 -6.61 -20.92 -12.85
C ARG A 34 -7.13 -19.73 -13.65
N THR A 35 -8.44 -19.47 -13.60
CA THR A 35 -9.08 -18.36 -14.31
C THR A 35 -9.40 -17.22 -13.35
N LEU A 36 -9.56 -16.01 -13.88
CA LEU A 36 -9.93 -14.86 -13.05
C LEU A 36 -11.31 -15.06 -12.40
N ALA A 37 -12.29 -15.52 -13.18
CA ALA A 37 -13.64 -15.77 -12.69
C ALA A 37 -13.66 -16.78 -11.53
N ALA A 38 -13.01 -17.94 -11.69
CA ALA A 38 -12.96 -18.96 -10.64
C ALA A 38 -12.24 -18.45 -9.38
N TYR A 39 -11.17 -17.66 -9.56
CA TYR A 39 -10.46 -17.05 -8.42
C TYR A 39 -11.36 -16.10 -7.63
N LEU A 40 -12.15 -15.27 -8.32
CA LEU A 40 -13.07 -14.33 -7.68
C LEU A 40 -14.22 -15.04 -6.97
N GLU A 41 -14.79 -16.10 -7.56
CA GLU A 41 -15.84 -16.90 -6.89
C GLU A 41 -15.33 -17.54 -5.59
N GLU A 42 -14.16 -18.19 -5.63
CA GLU A 42 -13.56 -18.77 -4.43
C GLU A 42 -13.18 -17.70 -3.41
N ALA A 43 -12.73 -16.51 -3.84
CA ALA A 43 -12.34 -15.43 -2.92
C ALA A 43 -13.55 -14.87 -2.16
N ARG A 44 -14.74 -14.84 -2.77
CA ARG A 44 -15.98 -14.33 -2.14
C ARG A 44 -16.46 -15.16 -0.96
N VAL A 45 -16.01 -16.40 -0.81
CA VAL A 45 -16.37 -17.25 0.35
C VAL A 45 -15.28 -17.30 1.42
N THR A 46 -14.34 -16.34 1.39
CA THR A 46 -13.23 -16.22 2.35
C THR A 46 -13.18 -14.81 2.96
N GLY A 47 -12.17 -14.52 3.79
CA GLY A 47 -11.90 -13.16 4.29
C GLY A 47 -11.61 -12.10 3.21
N LEU A 48 -11.48 -12.50 1.93
CA LEU A 48 -11.25 -11.60 0.80
C LEU A 48 -12.51 -10.97 0.21
N ILE A 49 -13.71 -11.40 0.64
CA ILE A 49 -15.00 -10.98 0.05
C ILE A 49 -15.13 -9.47 -0.12
N ASP A 50 -14.70 -8.69 0.87
CA ASP A 50 -14.81 -7.23 0.83
C ASP A 50 -13.83 -6.58 -0.15
N TRP A 51 -12.69 -7.23 -0.43
CA TRP A 51 -11.70 -6.72 -1.39
C TRP A 51 -12.05 -7.10 -2.83
N VAL A 52 -12.69 -8.24 -3.06
CA VAL A 52 -12.98 -8.73 -4.42
C VAL A 52 -14.36 -8.35 -4.94
N ARG A 53 -15.20 -7.72 -4.10
CA ARG A 53 -16.60 -7.40 -4.40
C ARG A 53 -16.77 -6.57 -5.68
N SER A 54 -15.87 -5.63 -5.92
CA SER A 54 -15.91 -4.73 -7.08
C SER A 54 -15.32 -5.34 -8.36
N PHE A 55 -14.76 -6.54 -8.30
CA PHE A 55 -14.12 -7.19 -9.44
C PHE A 55 -15.02 -8.26 -10.07
N SER A 56 -14.86 -8.42 -11.38
CA SER A 56 -15.55 -9.42 -12.18
C SER A 56 -14.56 -10.24 -13.00
N GLY A 57 -15.00 -11.39 -13.53
CA GLY A 57 -14.19 -12.18 -14.46
C GLY A 57 -13.86 -11.46 -15.77
N LEU A 58 -14.53 -10.34 -16.06
CA LEU A 58 -14.30 -9.50 -17.25
C LEU A 58 -13.43 -8.28 -16.94
N SER A 59 -13.03 -8.09 -15.68
CA SER A 59 -12.22 -6.92 -15.28
C SER A 59 -10.86 -6.94 -15.95
N GLN A 60 -10.48 -5.81 -16.54
CA GLN A 60 -9.20 -5.67 -17.22
C GLN A 60 -8.07 -5.44 -16.23
N ALA A 61 -6.82 -5.72 -16.65
CA ALA A 61 -5.65 -5.60 -15.79
C ALA A 61 -5.51 -4.21 -15.12
N HIS A 62 -5.75 -3.13 -15.86
CA HIS A 62 -5.67 -1.78 -15.32
C HIS A 62 -6.80 -1.46 -14.32
N GLU A 63 -7.99 -2.06 -14.48
CA GLU A 63 -9.10 -1.92 -13.54
C GLU A 63 -8.81 -2.63 -12.21
N LEU A 64 -8.21 -3.82 -12.30
CA LEU A 64 -7.79 -4.61 -11.14
C LEU A 64 -6.67 -3.90 -10.37
N ASP A 65 -5.65 -3.41 -11.07
CA ASP A 65 -4.54 -2.65 -10.46
C ASP A 65 -5.04 -1.39 -9.76
N ARG A 66 -5.86 -0.57 -10.46
CA ARG A 66 -6.49 0.63 -9.89
C ARG A 66 -7.34 0.28 -8.67
N GLY A 67 -8.19 -0.74 -8.76
CA GLY A 67 -9.06 -1.15 -7.66
C GLY A 67 -8.28 -1.58 -6.42
N CYS A 68 -7.17 -2.32 -6.58
CA CYS A 68 -6.30 -2.67 -5.46
C CYS A 68 -5.67 -1.43 -4.81
N ARG A 69 -5.25 -0.42 -5.59
CA ARG A 69 -4.76 0.85 -5.05
C ARG A 69 -5.87 1.62 -4.31
N THR A 70 -7.09 1.65 -4.85
CA THR A 70 -8.25 2.25 -4.19
C THR A 70 -8.54 1.60 -2.84
N LEU A 71 -8.53 0.27 -2.74
CA LEU A 71 -8.71 -0.45 -1.47
C LEU A 71 -7.64 -0.06 -0.44
N ALA A 72 -6.39 0.13 -0.87
CA ALA A 72 -5.31 0.57 0.00
C ALA A 72 -5.53 2.00 0.52
N LEU A 73 -6.00 2.92 -0.34
CA LEU A 73 -6.38 4.28 0.04
C LEU A 73 -7.54 4.30 1.03
N GLU A 74 -8.64 3.62 0.72
CA GLU A 74 -9.82 3.53 1.59
C GLU A 74 -9.46 2.95 2.97
N THR A 75 -8.55 1.98 3.01
CA THR A 75 -8.04 1.43 4.27
C THR A 75 -7.23 2.46 5.05
N ALA A 76 -6.36 3.22 4.39
CA ALA A 76 -5.59 4.28 5.03
C ALA A 76 -6.48 5.40 5.57
N GLU A 77 -7.50 5.83 4.80
CA GLU A 77 -8.50 6.83 5.23
C GLU A 77 -9.27 6.34 6.45
N THR A 78 -9.74 5.10 6.42
CA THR A 78 -10.44 4.47 7.56
C THR A 78 -9.55 4.46 8.82
N VAL A 79 -8.25 4.14 8.68
CA VAL A 79 -7.31 4.17 9.81
C VAL A 79 -7.05 5.61 10.28
N ALA A 80 -6.95 6.59 9.38
CA ALA A 80 -6.78 8.00 9.71
C ALA A 80 -7.97 8.55 10.52
N ASP A 81 -9.19 8.10 10.21
CA ASP A 81 -10.40 8.48 10.94
C ASP A 81 -10.40 8.03 12.39
N TRP A 82 -9.94 6.81 12.66
CA TRP A 82 -9.80 6.28 14.02
C TRP A 82 -8.64 6.91 14.77
N SER A 83 -7.66 7.46 14.05
CA SER A 83 -6.40 7.92 14.61
C SER A 83 -6.49 9.30 15.27
N PRO A 84 -5.61 9.61 16.25
CA PRO A 84 -5.47 10.96 16.75
C PRO A 84 -5.11 11.92 15.61
N ALA A 85 -5.64 13.15 15.64
CA ALA A 85 -5.50 14.12 14.54
C ALA A 85 -4.04 14.39 14.14
N GLY A 86 -3.12 14.43 15.12
CA GLY A 86 -1.70 14.64 14.85
C GLY A 86 -1.01 13.53 14.04
N TRP A 87 -1.62 12.35 13.92
CA TRP A 87 -1.07 11.23 13.13
C TRP A 87 -1.67 11.13 11.72
N ARG A 88 -2.73 11.88 11.41
CA ARG A 88 -3.45 11.77 10.13
C ARG A 88 -2.56 12.06 8.94
N ALA A 89 -1.79 13.14 8.98
CA ALA A 89 -0.86 13.51 7.91
C ALA A 89 0.16 12.39 7.59
N ALA A 90 0.64 11.67 8.61
CA ALA A 90 1.56 10.55 8.41
C ALA A 90 0.86 9.32 7.80
N ILE A 91 -0.43 9.10 8.08
CA ILE A 91 -1.23 7.99 7.52
C ILE A 91 -1.64 8.31 6.08
N GLU A 92 -2.10 9.53 5.82
CA GLU A 92 -2.43 10.02 4.48
C GLU A 92 -1.21 9.96 3.55
N TRP A 93 -0.02 10.20 4.09
CA TRP A 93 1.23 10.00 3.37
C TRP A 93 1.52 8.54 3.05
N VAL A 94 1.27 7.61 3.99
CA VAL A 94 1.33 6.15 3.77
C VAL A 94 0.38 5.72 2.66
N ALA A 95 -0.78 6.35 2.55
CA ALA A 95 -1.73 6.05 1.49
C ALA A 95 -1.14 6.24 0.08
N TRP A 96 -0.10 7.06 -0.12
CA TRP A 96 0.56 7.25 -1.42
C TRP A 96 1.48 6.08 -1.84
N LEU A 97 1.85 5.17 -0.93
CA LEU A 97 2.77 4.06 -1.24
C LEU A 97 2.41 3.27 -2.51
N PRO A 98 1.14 2.87 -2.74
CA PRO A 98 0.77 2.09 -3.93
C PRO A 98 0.95 2.85 -5.25
N TRP A 99 1.06 4.18 -5.22
CA TRP A 99 1.24 5.03 -6.40
C TRP A 99 2.70 5.40 -6.66
N LEU A 100 3.65 5.02 -5.79
CA LEU A 100 5.06 5.37 -5.97
C LEU A 100 5.62 5.07 -7.36
N PRO A 101 5.31 3.93 -8.03
CA PRO A 101 5.81 3.69 -9.38
C PRO A 101 5.33 4.74 -10.40
N GLN A 102 4.06 5.15 -10.34
CA GLN A 102 3.51 6.18 -11.23
C GLN A 102 4.08 7.56 -10.89
N LEU A 103 4.23 7.87 -9.61
CA LEU A 103 4.86 9.12 -9.16
C LEU A 103 6.33 9.20 -9.59
N GLU A 104 7.05 8.07 -9.62
CA GLU A 104 8.42 8.00 -10.11
C GLU A 104 8.51 8.29 -11.61
N HIS A 105 7.59 7.74 -12.40
CA HIS A 105 7.47 8.00 -13.84
C HIS A 105 7.20 9.49 -14.12
N LEU A 106 6.22 10.07 -13.43
CA LEU A 106 5.93 11.50 -13.51
C LEU A 106 7.12 12.37 -13.06
N ALA A 107 7.83 11.97 -12.01
CA ALA A 107 9.01 12.69 -11.51
C ALA A 107 10.20 12.63 -12.48
N ARG A 108 10.26 11.62 -13.35
CA ARG A 108 11.23 11.54 -14.48
C ARG A 108 10.82 12.39 -15.69
N GLY A 109 9.64 13.01 -15.65
CA GLY A 109 9.08 13.74 -16.78
C GLY A 109 8.47 12.83 -17.85
N GLU A 110 8.22 11.56 -17.52
CA GLU A 110 7.58 10.61 -18.43
C GLU A 110 6.04 10.73 -18.33
N THR A 111 5.35 10.47 -19.45
CA THR A 111 3.88 10.57 -19.54
C THR A 111 3.20 9.27 -19.15
N LEU A 112 2.24 9.32 -18.24
CA LEU A 112 1.50 8.12 -17.86
C LEU A 112 0.59 7.61 -18.99
N PRO A 113 0.30 6.30 -19.05
CA PRO A 113 -0.64 5.74 -20.03
C PRO A 113 -2.05 6.32 -19.89
N ASP A 114 -2.82 6.35 -20.98
CA ASP A 114 -4.17 6.94 -21.06
C ASP A 114 -5.14 6.47 -19.97
N TRP A 115 -5.07 5.18 -19.59
CA TRP A 115 -5.93 4.61 -18.55
C TRP A 115 -5.72 5.28 -17.18
N SER A 116 -4.58 5.94 -16.95
CA SER A 116 -4.26 6.66 -15.71
C SER A 116 -5.18 7.86 -15.48
N THR A 117 -5.77 8.41 -16.54
CA THR A 117 -6.80 9.47 -16.46
C THR A 117 -8.09 9.00 -15.76
N LEU A 118 -8.30 7.68 -15.67
CA LEU A 118 -9.42 7.04 -14.98
C LEU A 118 -9.15 6.80 -13.49
N ASP A 119 -7.93 7.07 -13.01
CA ASP A 119 -7.56 7.02 -11.59
C ASP A 119 -7.71 8.44 -11.02
N VAL A 120 -8.69 8.65 -10.14
CA VAL A 120 -9.02 9.98 -9.60
C VAL A 120 -7.81 10.65 -8.94
N ARG A 121 -6.94 9.87 -8.32
CA ARG A 121 -5.78 10.39 -7.59
C ARG A 121 -4.66 10.82 -8.51
N LEU A 122 -4.47 10.11 -9.62
CA LEU A 122 -3.50 10.48 -10.67
C LEU A 122 -4.04 11.57 -11.59
N ARG A 123 -5.33 11.54 -11.92
CA ARG A 123 -5.99 12.53 -12.78
C ARG A 123 -5.78 13.95 -12.28
N GLY A 124 -5.83 14.15 -10.96
CA GLY A 124 -5.58 15.46 -10.36
C GLY A 124 -4.14 15.94 -10.46
N LEU A 125 -3.19 15.11 -10.88
CA LEU A 125 -1.76 15.43 -10.99
C LEU A 125 -1.27 15.55 -12.43
N ILE A 126 -2.13 15.26 -13.42
CA ILE A 126 -1.77 15.25 -14.83
C ILE A 126 -2.50 16.35 -15.59
N GLY A 127 -1.77 17.02 -16.49
CA GLY A 127 -2.33 17.98 -17.43
C GLY A 127 -3.11 17.31 -18.57
N GLU A 128 -3.68 18.13 -19.47
CA GLU A 128 -4.40 17.65 -20.66
C GLU A 128 -3.52 16.83 -21.62
N ASP A 129 -2.21 17.07 -21.59
CA ASP A 129 -1.19 16.38 -22.38
C ASP A 129 -0.67 15.08 -21.72
N GLY A 130 -1.21 14.70 -20.56
CA GLY A 130 -0.78 13.52 -19.80
C GLY A 130 0.55 13.70 -19.07
N ALA A 131 1.15 14.89 -19.14
CA ALA A 131 2.35 15.25 -18.40
C ALA A 131 2.01 15.69 -16.97
N LEU A 132 3.03 15.78 -16.12
CA LEU A 132 2.89 16.25 -14.74
C LEU A 132 2.42 17.72 -14.70
N ASP A 133 1.29 17.97 -14.04
CA ASP A 133 0.90 19.32 -13.62
C ASP A 133 1.69 19.68 -12.34
N ARG A 134 2.67 20.58 -12.50
CA ARG A 134 3.55 21.01 -11.39
C ARG A 134 2.79 21.75 -10.29
N GLN A 135 1.78 22.55 -10.63
CA GLN A 135 1.01 23.27 -9.63
C GLN A 135 0.17 22.31 -8.79
N ALA A 136 -0.46 21.32 -9.44
CA ALA A 136 -1.21 20.30 -8.74
C ALA A 136 -0.32 19.36 -7.91
N TRP A 137 0.88 19.06 -8.38
CA TRP A 137 1.90 18.32 -7.64
C TRP A 137 2.30 19.03 -6.34
N GLU A 138 2.54 20.34 -6.39
CA GLU A 138 2.85 21.13 -5.20
C GLU A 138 1.66 21.18 -4.23
N ALA A 139 0.45 21.40 -4.74
CA ALA A 139 -0.78 21.47 -3.94
C ALA A 139 -1.15 20.15 -3.27
N SER A 140 -0.79 19.01 -3.87
CA SER A 140 -1.04 17.67 -3.31
C SER A 140 -0.11 17.28 -2.16
N GLY A 141 0.87 18.13 -1.81
CA GLY A 141 1.86 17.84 -0.78
C GLY A 141 2.96 16.85 -1.20
N LEU A 142 3.02 16.51 -2.48
CA LEU A 142 4.03 15.62 -3.08
C LEU A 142 5.33 16.34 -3.44
N ALA A 143 5.44 17.65 -3.18
CA ALA A 143 6.64 18.44 -3.41
C ALA A 143 7.92 17.80 -2.84
N ALA A 144 7.82 17.07 -1.72
CA ALA A 144 8.94 16.35 -1.11
C ALA A 144 9.49 15.18 -1.96
N LEU A 145 8.73 14.71 -2.97
CA LEU A 145 9.14 13.67 -3.90
C LEU A 145 9.80 14.21 -5.17
N SER A 146 9.77 15.53 -5.38
CA SER A 146 10.30 16.18 -6.58
C SER A 146 11.79 15.83 -6.77
N PRO A 147 12.26 15.69 -8.01
CA PRO A 147 13.68 15.54 -8.27
C PRO A 147 14.44 16.76 -7.74
N GLY A 148 15.58 16.54 -7.10
CA GLY A 148 16.47 17.63 -6.68
C GLY A 148 17.10 18.33 -7.90
N PRO A 149 17.62 19.56 -7.74
CA PRO A 149 18.23 20.33 -8.83
C PRO A 149 19.39 19.61 -9.54
N ASP A 150 20.05 18.67 -8.86
CA ASP A 150 21.21 17.92 -9.38
C ASP A 150 20.85 16.52 -9.94
N ALA A 151 19.56 16.21 -10.14
CA ALA A 151 19.07 14.86 -10.48
C ALA A 151 19.28 14.44 -11.95
N SER A 152 20.23 15.06 -12.66
CA SER A 152 20.64 14.59 -13.99
C SER A 152 21.54 13.35 -13.87
N GLY A 153 20.94 12.18 -13.63
CA GLY A 153 21.58 10.88 -13.88
C GLY A 153 21.81 9.95 -12.68
N ALA A 154 21.56 10.39 -11.44
CA ALA A 154 21.51 9.46 -10.30
C ALA A 154 20.08 8.92 -10.16
N ALA A 155 19.94 7.59 -10.08
CA ALA A 155 18.66 6.93 -9.80
C ALA A 155 17.98 7.66 -8.64
N LEU A 156 16.83 8.26 -8.93
CA LEU A 156 16.05 9.02 -7.98
C LEU A 156 15.82 8.15 -6.73
N ASP A 157 16.40 8.51 -5.58
CA ASP A 157 16.08 7.84 -4.31
C ASP A 157 14.71 8.30 -3.81
N LEU A 158 13.67 7.95 -4.59
CA LEU A 158 12.29 8.25 -4.28
C LEU A 158 11.88 7.56 -2.96
N GLY A 159 12.44 6.39 -2.68
CA GLY A 159 12.20 5.65 -1.44
C GLY A 159 12.69 6.40 -0.20
N GLU A 160 13.93 6.88 -0.21
CA GLU A 160 14.50 7.67 0.89
C GLU A 160 13.77 9.01 1.06
N ARG A 161 13.47 9.71 -0.05
CA ARG A 161 12.69 10.95 -0.01
C ARG A 161 11.30 10.73 0.57
N TRP A 162 10.61 9.68 0.11
CA TRP A 162 9.30 9.32 0.63
C TRP A 162 9.36 9.00 2.12
N GLN A 163 10.37 8.25 2.56
CA GLN A 163 10.56 7.90 3.96
C GLN A 163 10.88 9.12 4.83
N THR A 164 11.72 10.04 4.34
CA THR A 164 12.07 11.28 5.03
C THR A 164 10.84 12.14 5.23
N ALA A 165 10.08 12.36 4.15
CA ALA A 165 8.81 13.08 4.17
C ALA A 165 7.78 12.45 5.12
N TRP A 166 7.76 11.11 5.22
CA TRP A 166 6.91 10.40 6.17
C TRP A 166 7.29 10.71 7.62
N ARG A 167 8.59 10.71 7.96
CA ARG A 167 9.09 10.97 9.32
C ARG A 167 8.87 12.40 9.76
N GLU A 168 8.96 13.36 8.83
CA GLU A 168 8.68 14.78 9.08
C GLU A 168 7.21 15.03 9.45
N ARG A 169 6.31 14.17 8.99
CA ARG A 169 4.86 14.25 9.28
C ARG A 169 4.49 13.63 10.62
N TRP A 170 5.44 13.05 11.35
CA TRP A 170 5.16 12.53 12.68
C TRP A 170 4.93 13.71 13.64
N PRO A 171 3.88 13.65 14.49
CA PRO A 171 3.72 14.63 15.54
C PRO A 171 4.90 14.52 16.53
N THR A 172 5.10 15.55 17.34
CA THR A 172 6.11 15.54 18.40
C THR A 172 5.87 14.36 19.35
N CYS A 173 6.65 13.31 19.17
CA CYS A 173 6.62 12.10 19.98
C CYS A 173 8.00 11.87 20.62
N ARG A 174 8.03 11.44 21.88
CA ARG A 174 9.27 11.27 22.66
C ARG A 174 9.33 9.88 23.30
N GLY A 175 10.54 9.48 23.70
CA GLY A 175 10.77 8.25 24.46
C GLY A 175 10.32 7.01 23.71
N ARG A 176 9.44 6.21 24.33
CA ARG A 176 8.97 4.93 23.79
C ARG A 176 8.34 5.06 22.40
N CYS A 177 7.42 6.01 22.20
CA CYS A 177 6.74 6.17 20.92
C CYS A 177 7.71 6.40 19.76
N ARG A 178 8.74 7.23 19.96
CA ARG A 178 9.76 7.49 18.93
C ARG A 178 10.62 6.24 18.67
N ARG A 179 11.06 5.55 19.72
CA ARG A 179 11.84 4.31 19.60
C ARG A 179 11.09 3.22 18.85
N ASP A 180 9.80 3.07 19.11
CA ASP A 180 8.96 2.05 18.48
C ASP A 180 8.79 2.35 16.98
N LEU A 181 8.56 3.62 16.60
CA LEU A 181 8.47 4.03 15.19
C LEU A 181 9.79 3.90 14.44
N ASP A 182 10.91 4.27 15.08
CA ASP A 182 12.24 4.08 14.52
C ASP A 182 12.60 2.58 14.40
N GLY A 183 12.11 1.74 15.32
CA GLY A 183 12.20 0.29 15.26
C GLY A 183 11.40 -0.30 14.08
N PHE A 184 10.16 0.15 13.90
CA PHE A 184 9.33 -0.22 12.76
C PHE A 184 9.96 0.22 11.42
N SER A 185 10.47 1.44 11.35
CA SER A 185 11.14 1.94 10.14
C SER A 185 12.34 1.06 9.75
N ARG A 186 13.15 0.66 10.74
CA ARG A 186 14.28 -0.27 10.54
C ARG A 186 13.81 -1.67 10.13
N LEU A 187 12.69 -2.16 10.66
CA LEU A 187 12.11 -3.45 10.27
C LEU A 187 11.74 -3.45 8.78
N ILE A 188 11.08 -2.39 8.30
CA ILE A 188 10.70 -2.26 6.89
C ILE A 188 11.94 -2.09 6.00
N GLN A 189 12.89 -1.21 6.36
CA GLN A 189 14.14 -1.03 5.61
C GLN A 189 14.93 -2.34 5.49
N GLY A 190 15.13 -3.04 6.61
CA GLY A 190 15.85 -4.32 6.60
C GLY A 190 15.13 -5.41 5.81
N HIS A 191 13.79 -5.35 5.70
CA HIS A 191 13.07 -6.20 4.75
C HIS A 191 13.35 -5.80 3.30
N LEU A 192 13.24 -4.53 2.95
CA LEU A 192 13.48 -4.04 1.59
C LEU A 192 14.90 -4.35 1.10
N GLU A 193 15.91 -4.16 1.94
CA GLU A 193 17.31 -4.49 1.63
C GLU A 193 17.48 -5.98 1.31
N ARG A 194 16.89 -6.87 2.12
CA ARG A 194 16.93 -8.32 1.86
C ARG A 194 16.13 -8.67 0.60
N PHE A 195 14.98 -8.05 0.42
CA PHE A 195 14.08 -8.32 -0.69
C PHE A 195 14.72 -8.01 -2.04
N ARG A 196 15.51 -6.93 -2.15
CA ARG A 196 16.23 -6.54 -3.38
C ARG A 196 17.20 -7.62 -3.89
N GLY A 197 17.74 -8.45 -3.01
CA GLY A 197 18.73 -9.47 -3.35
C GLY A 197 18.18 -10.88 -3.54
N VAL A 198 16.86 -11.10 -3.36
CA VAL A 198 16.29 -12.45 -3.31
C VAL A 198 15.63 -12.86 -4.64
N PRO A 199 15.81 -14.11 -5.09
CA PRO A 199 15.13 -14.64 -6.28
C PRO A 199 13.60 -14.58 -6.15
N SER A 200 12.90 -14.42 -7.28
CA SER A 200 11.43 -14.32 -7.33
C SER A 200 10.71 -15.50 -6.66
N ALA A 201 11.29 -16.71 -6.71
CA ALA A 201 10.74 -17.91 -6.08
C ALA A 201 10.65 -17.81 -4.55
N SER A 202 11.60 -17.13 -3.89
CA SER A 202 11.64 -16.96 -2.43
C SER A 202 11.09 -15.62 -1.95
N ALA A 203 10.70 -14.75 -2.90
CA ALA A 203 10.16 -13.43 -2.59
C ALA A 203 8.86 -13.51 -1.78
N TRP A 204 8.06 -14.58 -1.94
CA TRP A 204 6.84 -14.75 -1.16
C TRP A 204 7.11 -15.11 0.30
N GLU A 205 8.05 -16.02 0.57
CA GLU A 205 8.44 -16.43 1.93
C GLU A 205 8.94 -15.24 2.77
N LEU A 206 9.68 -14.32 2.14
CA LEU A 206 10.11 -13.09 2.80
C LEU A 206 8.94 -12.18 3.19
N ARG A 207 7.90 -12.09 2.36
CA ARG A 207 6.70 -11.29 2.65
C ARG A 207 5.88 -11.93 3.77
N GLU A 208 5.72 -13.25 3.76
CA GLU A 208 5.06 -14.00 4.82
C GLU A 208 5.79 -13.79 6.17
N ALA A 209 7.12 -13.91 6.17
CA ALA A 209 7.94 -13.66 7.36
C ALA A 209 7.84 -12.21 7.86
N LEU A 210 7.75 -11.22 6.97
CA LEU A 210 7.49 -9.83 7.36
C LEU A 210 6.10 -9.69 7.99
N ARG A 211 5.08 -10.29 7.38
CA ARG A 211 3.69 -10.24 7.86
C ARG A 211 3.56 -10.81 9.28
N ASP A 212 4.21 -11.93 9.56
CA ASP A 212 4.22 -12.53 10.91
C ASP A 212 4.93 -11.64 11.93
N ARG A 213 6.05 -11.01 11.55
CA ARG A 213 6.73 -10.03 12.41
C ARG A 213 5.86 -8.81 12.68
N LEU A 214 5.13 -8.31 11.69
CA LEU A 214 4.20 -7.18 11.84
C LEU A 214 3.04 -7.54 12.78
N ARG A 215 2.50 -8.75 12.68
CA ARG A 215 1.49 -9.27 13.61
C ARG A 215 2.01 -9.33 15.04
N ALA A 216 3.24 -9.83 15.25
CA ALA A 216 3.88 -9.80 16.56
C ALA A 216 4.05 -8.34 17.05
N TYR A 217 4.45 -7.43 16.15
CA TYR A 217 4.61 -6.01 16.43
C TYR A 217 3.32 -5.36 16.96
N LEU A 218 2.17 -5.67 16.35
CA LEU A 218 0.85 -5.19 16.79
C LEU A 218 0.49 -5.62 18.21
N HIS A 219 0.83 -6.86 18.59
CA HIS A 219 0.56 -7.39 19.93
C HIS A 219 1.50 -6.81 20.98
N GLN A 220 2.76 -6.56 20.63
CA GLN A 220 3.80 -6.06 21.56
C GLN A 220 3.67 -4.55 21.84
N HIS A 221 2.98 -3.80 20.99
CA HIS A 221 2.87 -2.34 21.10
C HIS A 221 1.41 -1.86 21.23
N PRO A 222 0.67 -2.30 22.27
CA PRO A 222 -0.72 -1.89 22.45
C PRO A 222 -0.80 -0.39 22.72
N VAL A 223 -1.79 0.27 22.11
CA VAL A 223 -2.07 1.71 22.31
C VAL A 223 -0.87 2.58 21.94
N GLN A 224 -0.10 2.18 20.93
CA GLN A 224 0.99 2.96 20.35
C GLN A 224 0.69 3.32 18.88
N PRO A 225 1.14 4.50 18.39
CA PRO A 225 0.94 4.89 16.99
C PRO A 225 1.53 3.90 15.98
N VAL A 226 2.60 3.20 16.36
CA VAL A 226 3.23 2.19 15.51
C VAL A 226 2.27 1.06 15.12
N ALA A 227 1.25 0.78 15.94
CA ALA A 227 0.24 -0.22 15.62
C ALA A 227 -0.59 0.18 14.39
N LEU A 228 -0.84 1.48 14.19
CA LEU A 228 -1.56 1.99 13.00
C LEU A 228 -0.79 1.61 11.73
N PHE A 229 0.52 1.86 11.73
CA PHE A 229 1.39 1.59 10.58
C PHE A 229 1.67 0.10 10.38
N ALA A 230 1.79 -0.67 11.46
CA ALA A 230 1.94 -2.12 11.37
C ALA A 230 0.71 -2.79 10.78
N TYR A 231 -0.50 -2.34 11.15
CA TYR A 231 -1.74 -2.81 10.53
C TYR A 231 -1.81 -2.45 9.04
N LEU A 232 -1.52 -1.19 8.69
CA LEU A 232 -1.50 -0.76 7.28
C LEU A 232 -0.50 -1.55 6.45
N ALA A 233 0.69 -1.82 6.98
CA ALA A 233 1.70 -2.65 6.32
C ALA A 233 1.20 -4.07 6.06
N ILE A 234 0.49 -4.70 7.02
CA ILE A 234 -0.12 -6.03 6.81
C ILE A 234 -1.14 -5.98 5.68
N VAL A 235 -2.05 -4.99 5.70
CA VAL A 235 -3.07 -4.86 4.64
C VAL A 235 -2.43 -4.63 3.29
N PHE A 236 -1.41 -3.77 3.20
CA PHE A 236 -0.74 -3.47 1.93
C PHE A 236 0.01 -4.68 1.38
N LEU A 237 0.62 -5.52 2.22
CA LEU A 237 1.22 -6.79 1.79
C LEU A 237 0.16 -7.77 1.27
N ASP A 238 -0.98 -7.87 1.95
CA ASP A 238 -2.08 -8.75 1.54
C ASP A 238 -2.73 -8.24 0.24
N LEU A 239 -2.86 -6.93 0.05
CA LEU A 239 -3.32 -6.32 -1.20
C LEU A 239 -2.29 -6.46 -2.34
N GLU A 240 -0.99 -6.41 -2.05
CA GLU A 240 0.06 -6.69 -3.05
C GLU A 240 -0.05 -8.14 -3.55
N ARG A 241 -0.29 -9.10 -2.64
CA ARG A 241 -0.55 -10.50 -2.97
C ARG A 241 -1.79 -10.64 -3.84
N LEU A 242 -2.90 -10.01 -3.44
CA LEU A 242 -4.15 -10.03 -4.19
C LEU A 242 -3.93 -9.47 -5.60
N ARG A 243 -3.32 -8.30 -5.70
CA ARG A 243 -3.02 -7.63 -6.97
C ARG A 243 -2.20 -8.53 -7.89
N GLY A 244 -1.12 -9.14 -7.38
CA GLY A 244 -0.31 -10.09 -8.15
C GLY A 244 -1.12 -11.27 -8.68
N ALA A 245 -1.99 -11.86 -7.84
CA ALA A 245 -2.83 -12.98 -8.21
C ALA A 245 -3.92 -12.62 -9.23
N LEU A 246 -4.52 -11.43 -9.12
CA LEU A 246 -5.51 -10.92 -10.06
C LEU A 246 -4.89 -10.59 -11.41
N LEU A 247 -3.78 -9.85 -11.42
CA LEU A 247 -3.11 -9.41 -12.65
C LEU A 247 -2.52 -10.58 -13.42
N SER A 248 -1.88 -11.55 -12.74
CA SER A 248 -1.37 -12.73 -13.43
C SER A 248 -2.51 -13.47 -14.16
N ARG A 249 -3.68 -13.57 -13.55
CA ARG A 249 -4.83 -14.23 -14.17
C ARG A 249 -5.40 -13.39 -15.29
N ALA A 250 -5.63 -12.09 -15.10
CA ALA A 250 -6.17 -11.24 -16.15
C ALA A 250 -5.31 -11.24 -17.42
N VAL A 251 -3.99 -11.24 -17.28
CA VAL A 251 -3.08 -11.28 -18.45
C VAL A 251 -3.06 -12.66 -19.10
N PHE A 252 -2.87 -13.75 -18.34
CA PHE A 252 -2.71 -15.09 -18.90
C PHE A 252 -4.01 -15.82 -19.26
N ASP A 253 -5.17 -15.38 -18.75
CA ASP A 253 -6.49 -15.90 -19.16
C ASP A 253 -6.86 -15.35 -20.55
N THR A 254 -6.44 -14.12 -20.85
CA THR A 254 -6.65 -13.48 -22.16
C THR A 254 -5.82 -14.14 -23.27
N GLU A 255 -4.59 -14.56 -22.98
CA GLU A 255 -3.74 -15.30 -23.93
C GLU A 255 -4.30 -16.69 -24.28
N ARG A 256 -5.13 -17.31 -23.43
CA ARG A 256 -5.75 -18.61 -23.71
C ARG A 256 -7.01 -18.54 -24.57
N LEU A 257 -7.64 -17.38 -24.65
CA LEU A 257 -8.86 -17.16 -25.46
C LEU A 257 -8.55 -16.61 -26.86
N GLY A 258 -7.27 -16.45 -27.20
CA GLY A 258 -6.78 -15.95 -28.50
C GLY A 258 -6.34 -17.05 -29.47
N PHE A 259 -7.09 -18.16 -29.57
CA PHE A 259 -6.96 -19.17 -30.63
C PHE A 259 -8.33 -19.53 -31.21
#